data_AF-A0A8H2JNZ3-F1
#
_entry.id   AF-A0A8H2JNZ3-F1
#
_cell.length_a   1.000
_cell.length_b   1.000
_cell.length_c   1.000
_cell.angle_alpha   90.00
_cell.angle_beta   90.00
_cell.angle_gamma   90.00
#
_symmetry.space_group_name_H-M   'P 1'
#
loop_
_entity.id
_entity.type
_entity.pdbx_description
1 polymer ?
#
loop_
_entity_poly.entity_id
_entity_poly.type
_entity_poly.pdbx_seq_one_letter_code
_entity_poly.pdbx_strand_id
1 'polypeptide(L)'
;MKKITVNEQLATIIAAHETFYLQASPFNQPGVLTNNAKLPDLSVAFLRSQHQQRLTIYHQLLALDNAQLTQENQINLSVLPYSLKMR
;
A
#
# COMPACT_ATOMS: atom_id res chain seq x y z
N MET A 1 17.94 5.15 -21.64
CA MET A 1 17.21 4.68 -20.44
C MET A 1 15.75 4.47 -20.82
N LYS A 2 15.15 3.31 -20.53
CA LYS A 2 13.73 3.04 -20.83
C LYS A 2 12.86 3.85 -19.86
N LYS A 3 11.95 4.69 -20.37
CA LYS A 3 10.97 5.40 -19.56
C LYS A 3 9.91 4.41 -19.08
N ILE A 4 9.67 4.35 -17.76
CA ILE A 4 8.61 3.52 -17.20
C ILE A 4 7.24 4.10 -17.55
N THR A 5 6.31 3.22 -17.94
CA THR A 5 4.92 3.55 -18.22
C THR A 5 4.14 3.82 -16.94
N VAL A 6 2.99 4.49 -17.03
CA VAL A 6 2.12 4.72 -15.86
C VAL A 6 1.59 3.41 -15.27
N ASN A 7 1.41 2.38 -16.10
CA ASN A 7 1.05 1.03 -15.64
C ASN A 7 2.18 0.38 -14.82
N GLU A 8 3.43 0.50 -15.26
CA GLU A 8 4.61 0.01 -14.50
C GLU A 8 4.79 0.80 -13.18
N GLN A 9 4.47 2.10 -13.18
CA GLN A 9 4.44 2.91 -11.95
C GLN A 9 3.37 2.42 -10.97
N LEU A 10 2.14 2.20 -11.44
CA LEU A 10 1.07 1.67 -10.61
C LEU A 10 1.43 0.30 -10.01
N ALA A 11 2.00 -0.61 -10.82
CA ALA A 11 2.45 -1.91 -10.35
C ALA A 11 3.49 -1.80 -9.22
N THR A 12 4.41 -0.83 -9.34
CA THR A 12 5.41 -0.55 -8.30
C THR A 12 4.76 -0.06 -7.01
N ILE A 13 3.76 0.83 -7.11
CA ILE A 13 3.03 1.36 -5.95
C ILE A 13 2.19 0.26 -5.28
N ILE A 14 1.54 -0.62 -6.05
CA ILE A 14 0.81 -1.78 -5.53
C ILE A 14 1.74 -2.71 -4.75
N ALA A 15 2.92 -3.02 -5.28
CA ALA A 15 3.89 -3.86 -4.59
C ALA A 15 4.41 -3.22 -3.29
N ALA A 16 4.64 -1.90 -3.29
CA ALA A 16 5.01 -1.15 -2.09
C ALA A 16 3.88 -1.17 -1.04
N HIS A 17 2.63 -0.99 -1.47
CA HIS A 17 1.45 -1.11 -0.61
C HIS A 17 1.31 -2.49 0.02
N GLU A 18 1.47 -3.56 -0.77
CA GLU A 18 1.36 -4.93 -0.25
C GLU A 18 2.45 -5.21 0.78
N THR A 19 3.69 -4.80 0.49
CA THR A 19 4.80 -4.94 1.44
C THR A 19 4.52 -4.17 2.73
N PHE A 20 4.04 -2.94 2.62
CA PHE A 20 3.63 -2.12 3.76
C PHE A 20 2.54 -2.82 4.59
N TYR A 21 1.47 -3.30 3.95
CA TYR A 21 0.38 -4.00 4.61
C TYR A 21 0.88 -5.24 5.35
N LEU A 22 1.67 -6.09 4.70
CA LEU A 22 2.21 -7.32 5.31
C LEU A 22 3.10 -7.05 6.53
N GLN A 23 3.74 -5.88 6.61
CA GLN A 23 4.61 -5.48 7.72
C GLN A 23 3.91 -4.67 8.82
N ALA A 24 2.75 -4.08 8.53
CA ALA A 24 2.03 -3.20 9.44
C ALA A 24 1.47 -3.90 10.68
N SER A 25 1.23 -5.21 10.61
CA SER A 25 0.72 -6.01 11.72
C SER A 25 1.14 -7.47 11.56
N PRO A 26 1.51 -8.16 12.65
CA PRO A 26 1.74 -9.60 12.60
C PRO A 26 0.51 -10.36 12.08
N PHE A 27 -0.71 -9.84 12.32
CA PHE A 27 -1.95 -10.49 11.88
C PHE A 27 -2.15 -10.50 10.36
N ASN A 28 -1.40 -9.67 9.61
CA ASN A 28 -1.48 -9.63 8.15
C ASN A 28 -0.72 -10.80 7.49
N GLN A 29 0.05 -11.56 8.27
CA GLN A 29 0.72 -12.79 7.85
C GLN A 29 0.36 -13.91 8.85
N PRO A 30 -0.87 -14.45 8.81
CA PRO A 30 -1.35 -15.35 9.84
C PRO A 30 -0.50 -16.63 9.91
N GLY A 31 -0.21 -17.06 11.14
CA GLY A 31 0.56 -18.26 11.39
C GLY A 31 0.26 -18.80 12.78
N VAL A 32 -0.23 -20.05 12.83
CA VAL A 32 -0.54 -20.74 14.09
C VAL A 32 0.73 -20.86 14.92
N LEU A 33 0.68 -20.40 16.17
CA LEU A 33 1.81 -20.36 17.12
C LEU A 33 3.00 -19.45 16.71
N THR A 34 2.88 -18.66 15.63
CA THR A 34 3.92 -17.70 15.21
C THR A 34 3.40 -16.27 15.26
N ASN A 35 2.98 -15.70 14.13
CA ASN A 35 2.51 -14.32 14.05
C ASN A 35 1.19 -14.11 14.79
N ASN A 36 0.34 -15.13 14.89
CA ASN A 36 -0.89 -15.04 15.70
C ASN A 36 -0.61 -14.98 17.21
N ALA A 37 0.62 -15.30 17.64
CA ALA A 37 1.05 -15.19 19.03
C ALA A 37 1.75 -13.85 19.35
N LYS A 38 1.90 -12.96 18.36
CA LYS A 38 2.50 -11.63 18.52
C LYS A 38 1.42 -10.56 18.60
N LEU A 39 1.62 -9.57 19.45
CA LEU A 39 0.79 -8.37 19.47
C LEU A 39 1.33 -7.34 18.46
N PRO A 40 0.46 -6.55 17.81
CA PRO A 40 0.89 -5.42 17.02
C PRO A 40 1.56 -4.36 17.91
N ASP A 41 2.55 -3.65 17.35
CA ASP A 41 3.10 -2.46 18.00
C ASP A 41 2.09 -1.31 17.87
N LEU A 42 1.57 -0.85 19.00
CA LEU A 42 0.61 0.26 19.07
C LEU A 42 1.25 1.53 19.69
N SER A 43 2.58 1.58 19.78
CA SER A 43 3.27 2.76 20.27
C SER A 43 3.05 3.96 19.35
N VAL A 44 3.03 5.16 19.92
CA VAL A 44 2.83 6.41 19.17
C VAL A 44 3.87 6.57 18.05
N ALA A 45 5.12 6.17 18.32
CA ALA A 45 6.21 6.25 17.36
C ALA A 45 5.94 5.34 16.15
N PHE A 46 5.52 4.09 16.39
CA PHE A 46 5.18 3.15 15.34
C PHE A 46 3.94 3.60 14.55
N LEU A 47 2.85 3.98 15.23
CA LEU A 47 1.63 4.44 14.56
C LEU A 47 1.88 5.67 13.68
N ARG A 48 2.74 6.59 14.12
CA ARG A 48 3.15 7.75 13.32
C ARG A 48 3.93 7.35 12.08
N SER A 49 4.87 6.40 12.19
CA SER A 49 5.64 5.94 11.04
C SER A 49 4.74 5.21 10.03
N GLN A 50 3.82 4.37 10.51
CA GLN A 50 2.81 3.70 9.67
C GLN A 50 1.92 4.72 8.94
N HIS A 51 1.46 5.76 9.64
CA HIS A 51 0.65 6.81 9.02
C HIS A 51 1.43 7.56 7.93
N GLN A 52 2.69 7.92 8.18
CA GLN A 52 3.52 8.62 7.21
C GLN A 52 3.77 7.77 5.96
N GLN A 53 4.07 6.48 6.12
CA GLN A 53 4.26 5.56 4.99
C GLN A 53 2.99 5.41 4.17
N ARG A 54 1.84 5.26 4.84
CA ARG A 54 0.53 5.20 4.19
C ARG A 54 0.22 6.46 3.37
N LEU A 55 0.48 7.65 3.93
CA LEU A 55 0.30 8.91 3.21
C LEU A 55 1.20 9.01 1.98
N THR A 56 2.45 8.57 2.07
CA THR A 56 3.37 8.55 0.93
C THR A 56 2.80 7.70 -0.22
N ILE A 57 2.34 6.49 0.06
CA ILE A 57 1.72 5.60 -0.94
C ILE A 57 0.45 6.24 -1.52
N TYR A 58 -0.39 6.82 -0.67
CA TYR A 58 -1.62 7.51 -1.09
C TYR A 58 -1.32 8.67 -2.06
N HIS A 59 -0.36 9.52 -1.74
CA HIS A 59 0.03 10.62 -2.62
C HIS A 59 0.65 10.14 -3.94
N GLN A 60 1.41 9.05 -3.92
CA GLN A 60 1.92 8.43 -5.15
C GLN A 60 0.78 7.96 -6.06
N LEU A 61 -0.28 7.38 -5.51
CA LEU A 61 -1.45 6.96 -6.29
C LEU A 61 -2.18 8.16 -6.90
N LEU A 62 -2.41 9.23 -6.12
CA LEU A 62 -3.08 10.44 -6.61
C LEU A 62 -2.29 11.19 -7.69
N ALA A 63 -0.98 10.97 -7.77
CA ALA A 63 -0.11 11.59 -8.78
C ALA A 63 -0.11 10.84 -10.12
N LEU A 64 -0.69 9.64 -10.20
CA LEU A 64 -0.75 8.89 -11.46
C LEU A 64 -1.73 9.55 -12.45
N ASP A 65 -1.29 9.65 -13.70
CA ASP A 65 -2.17 10.07 -14.80
C ASP A 65 -3.12 8.92 -15.17
N ASN A 66 -4.33 8.95 -14.59
CA ASN A 66 -5.35 7.93 -14.79
C ASN A 66 -5.71 7.71 -16.28
N ALA A 67 -5.58 8.74 -17.13
CA ALA A 67 -5.90 8.63 -18.56
C ALA A 67 -4.88 7.76 -19.33
N GLN A 68 -3.67 7.56 -18.78
CA GLN A 68 -2.62 6.73 -19.39
C GLN A 68 -2.61 5.29 -18.88
N LEU A 69 -3.48 4.94 -17.94
CA LEU A 69 -3.65 3.58 -17.46
C LEU A 69 -4.49 2.74 -18.43
N THR A 70 -4.24 1.42 -18.45
CA THR A 70 -5.19 0.48 -19.05
C THR A 70 -6.50 0.51 -18.28
N GLN A 71 -7.61 0.11 -18.91
CA GLN A 71 -8.90 0.04 -18.23
C GLN A 71 -8.86 -0.81 -16.95
N GLU A 72 -8.17 -1.94 -16.98
CA GLU A 72 -7.94 -2.78 -15.80
C GLU A 72 -7.24 -2.00 -14.67
N ASN A 73 -6.21 -1.23 -15.02
CA ASN A 73 -5.46 -0.46 -14.03
C ASN A 73 -6.20 0.80 -13.56
N GLN A 74 -7.11 1.35 -14.34
CA GLN A 74 -8.03 2.39 -13.86
C GLN A 74 -8.97 1.84 -12.79
N ILE A 75 -9.44 0.59 -12.94
CA ILE A 75 -10.23 -0.09 -11.90
C ILE A 75 -9.37 -0.30 -10.65
N ASN A 76 -8.15 -0.83 -10.79
CA ASN A 76 -7.23 -1.00 -9.67
C ASN A 76 -6.96 0.32 -8.93
N LEU A 77 -6.71 1.40 -9.68
CA LEU A 77 -6.51 2.75 -9.12
C LEU A 77 -7.78 3.30 -8.45
N SER A 78 -8.98 2.94 -8.89
CA SER A 78 -10.22 3.40 -8.24
C SER A 78 -10.46 2.79 -6.85
N VAL A 79 -9.95 1.59 -6.60
CA VAL A 79 -10.19 0.85 -5.35
C VAL A 79 -9.13 1.15 -4.29
N LEU A 80 -7.86 1.27 -4.70
CA LEU A 80 -6.72 1.33 -3.78
C LEU A 80 -6.63 2.61 -2.91
N PRO A 81 -6.92 3.82 -3.41
CA PRO A 81 -6.96 5.03 -2.58
C PRO A 81 -8.05 4.95 -1.49
N TYR A 82 -9.17 4.28 -1.76
CA TYR A 82 -10.24 4.09 -0.79
C TYR A 82 -9.80 3.19 0.36
N SER A 83 -9.11 2.08 0.06
CA SER A 83 -8.60 1.17 1.10
C SER A 83 -7.55 1.84 2.01
N LEU A 84 -6.79 2.80 1.49
CA LEU A 84 -5.80 3.59 2.25
C LEU A 84 -6.40 4.71 3.11
N LYS A 85 -7.60 5.19 2.75
CA LYS A 85 -8.30 6.23 3.51
C LYS A 85 -9.09 5.65 4.68
N MET A 86 -9.61 4.43 4.53
CA MET A 86 -10.55 3.79 5.48
C MET A 86 -9.87 2.79 6.45
N ARG A 87 -8.56 2.56 6.33
CA ARG A 87 -7.76 1.72 7.24
C ARG A 87 -6.72 2.58 7.98
#